data_AF-A0A8J5CWA9-F1
#
_entry.id   AF-A0A8J5CWA9-F1
#
_cell.length_a   1.000
_cell.length_b   1.000
_cell.length_c   1.000
_cell.angle_alpha   90.00
_cell.angle_beta   90.00
_cell.angle_gamma   90.00
#
_symmetry.space_group_name_H-M   'P 1'
#
loop_
_entity.id
_entity.type
_entity.pdbx_description
1 polymer ?
#
loop_
_entity_poly.entity_id
_entity_poly.type
_entity_poly.pdbx_seq_one_letter_code
_entity_poly.pdbx_strand_id
1 'polypeptide(L)' 'MTFLYIDYLFLGDYVDRRQHSLETITLLLALKIEYPHNIHLIRGNHEATDINALFGFRTECIERKGEQDGI' A
#
# COMPACT_ATOMS: atom_id res chain seq x y z
N MET A 1 30.78 12.36 9.31
CA MET A 1 29.78 11.28 9.38
C MET A 1 28.64 11.68 8.46
N THR A 2 28.76 11.32 7.18
CA THR A 2 27.75 11.68 6.18
C THR A 2 26.60 10.71 6.36
N PHE A 3 25.48 11.20 6.88
CA PHE A 3 24.25 10.41 6.89
C PHE A 3 23.90 10.11 5.43
N LEU A 4 23.86 8.83 5.07
CA LEU A 4 23.42 8.38 3.75
C LEU A 4 21.94 8.76 3.64
N TYR A 5 21.65 9.83 2.91
CA TYR A 5 20.29 10.23 2.57
C TYR A 5 19.85 9.34 1.40
N ILE A 6 18.99 8.36 1.69
CA ILE A 6 18.51 7.41 0.69
C ILE A 6 17.05 7.72 0.41
N ASP A 7 16.77 8.07 -0.84
CA ASP A 7 15.43 8.30 -1.33
C ASP A 7 14.89 7.06 -2.06
N TYR A 8 13.69 6.65 -1.71
CA TYR A 8 12.99 5.52 -2.30
C TYR A 8 11.81 6.01 -3.12
N LEU A 9 11.78 5.59 -4.39
CA LEU A 9 10.66 5.77 -5.29
C LEU A 9 10.04 4.42 -5.60
N PHE A 10 8.80 4.23 -5.13
CA PHE A 10 8.00 3.06 -5.44
C PHE A 10 7.03 3.37 -6.59
N LEU A 11 6.90 2.44 -7.54
CA LEU A 11 6.27 2.67 -8.85
C LEU A 11 4.83 2.14 -8.96
N GLY A 12 4.17 1.80 -7.84
CA GLY A 12 2.80 1.27 -7.84
C GLY A 12 2.72 -0.24 -7.75
N ASP A 13 1.51 -0.77 -7.95
CA ASP A 13 1.16 -2.20 -7.88
C ASP A 13 1.49 -2.84 -6.52
N TYR A 14 1.19 -2.10 -5.45
CA TYR A 14 1.28 -2.54 -4.05
C TYR A 14 0.21 -3.56 -3.70
N VAL A 15 -0.91 -3.50 -4.44
CA VAL A 15 -2.13 -4.23 -4.15
C VAL A 15 -2.52 -5.06 -5.36
N ASP A 16 -1.94 -6.24 -5.53
CA ASP A 16 -2.57 -7.31 -6.33
C ASP A 16 -1.93 -8.71 -6.21
N ARG A 17 -2.74 -9.73 -6.55
CA ARG A 17 -2.40 -11.14 -6.88
C ARG A 17 -1.65 -12.00 -5.86
N ARG A 18 -1.23 -11.48 -4.70
CA ARG A 18 -0.55 -12.28 -3.68
C ARG A 18 -1.10 -12.06 -2.28
N GLN A 19 -1.03 -13.14 -1.49
CA GLN A 19 -1.22 -13.13 -0.04
C GLN A 19 -0.24 -12.10 0.53
N HIS A 20 -0.72 -11.17 1.39
CA HIS A 20 0.03 -10.07 2.05
C HIS A 20 0.02 -8.68 1.38
N SER A 21 -0.98 -8.39 0.54
CA SER A 21 -1.15 -7.04 -0.03
C SER A 21 -1.49 -6.00 1.04
N LEU A 22 -2.27 -6.39 2.05
CA LEU A 22 -2.64 -5.54 3.19
C LEU A 22 -1.42 -5.12 4.02
N GLU A 23 -0.55 -6.06 4.37
CA GLU A 23 0.66 -5.81 5.15
C GLU A 23 1.64 -4.92 4.37
N THR A 24 1.74 -5.14 3.05
CA THR A 24 2.60 -4.35 2.16
C THR A 24 2.17 -2.88 2.13
N ILE A 25 0.88 -2.62 1.84
CA ILE A 25 0.41 -1.23 1.79
C ILE A 25 0.42 -0.57 3.17
N THR A 26 0.14 -1.32 4.24
CA THR A 26 0.21 -0.81 5.62
C THR A 26 1.62 -0.35 5.99
N LEU A 27 2.63 -1.16 5.66
CA LEU A 27 4.03 -0.83 5.94
C LEU A 27 4.48 0.39 5.12
N LEU A 28 4.16 0.43 3.81
CA LEU A 28 4.55 1.54 2.94
C LEU A 28 3.92 2.87 3.40
N LEU A 29 2.67 2.83 3.84
CA LEU A 29 2.00 4.01 4.41
C LEU A 29 2.64 4.44 5.74
N ALA A 30 2.97 3.50 6.64
CA ALA A 30 3.66 3.82 7.89
C ALA A 30 5.04 4.47 7.63
N LEU A 31 5.81 3.93 6.68
CA LEU A 31 7.10 4.48 6.27
C LEU A 31 6.95 5.86 5.62
N LYS A 32 5.88 6.10 4.85
CA LYS A 32 5.60 7.41 4.27
C LYS A 32 5.28 8.47 5.33
N ILE A 33 4.61 8.08 6.42
CA ILE A 33 4.31 8.98 7.56
C ILE A 33 5.59 9.32 8.32
N GLU A 34 6.43 8.32 8.61
CA GLU A 34 7.68 8.51 9.37
C GLU A 34 8.75 9.27 8.56
N TYR A 35 8.85 9.00 7.26
CA TYR A 35 9.87 9.54 6.37
C TYR A 35 9.25 10.22 5.13
N PRO A 36 8.48 11.32 5.30
CA PRO A 36 7.69 11.93 4.24
C PRO A 36 8.53 12.50 3.09
N HIS A 37 9.79 12.85 3.35
CA HIS A 37 10.70 13.42 2.35
C HIS A 37 11.51 12.36 1.58
N ASN A 38 11.62 11.14 2.11
CA ASN A 38 12.45 10.08 1.52
C ASN A 38 11.65 8.98 0.84
N ILE A 39 10.39 8.79 1.23
CA ILE A 39 9.53 7.75 0.68
C ILE A 39 8.56 8.39 -0.31
N HIS A 40 8.62 7.99 -1.57
CA HIS A 40 7.73 8.45 -2.63
C HIS A 40 6.95 7.26 -3.18
N LEU A 41 5.63 7.36 -3.18
CA LEU A 41 4.74 6.31 -3.68
C LEU A 41 4.00 6.86 -4.91
N ILE A 42 4.22 6.25 -6.06
CA ILE A 42 3.41 6.49 -7.27
C ILE A 42 2.25 5.47 -7.29
N ARG A 43 1.11 5.89 -7.83
CA ARG A 43 -0.05 5.01 -8.04
C ARG A 43 0.17 4.17 -9.29
N GLY A 44 0.11 2.85 -9.15
CA GLY A 44 0.10 1.90 -10.25
C GLY A 44 -1.31 1.71 -10.81
N ASN A 45 -1.44 0.86 -11.82
CA ASN A 45 -2.74 0.58 -12.42
C ASN A 45 -3.61 -0.29 -11.52
N HIS A 46 -3.01 -1.08 -10.61
CA HIS A 46 -3.76 -1.96 -9.72
C HIS A 46 -4.42 -1.26 -8.51
N GLU A 47 -4.06 -0.01 -8.20
CA GLU A 47 -4.71 0.79 -7.17
C GLU A 47 -5.97 1.53 -7.67
N ALA A 48 -6.51 1.18 -8.84
CA ALA A 48 -7.79 1.68 -9.33
C ALA A 48 -8.98 1.01 -8.62
N THR A 49 -10.01 1.78 -8.28
CA THR A 49 -11.21 1.32 -7.54
C THR A 49 -11.87 0.12 -8.21
N ASP A 50 -11.85 0.08 -9.54
CA ASP A 50 -12.45 -0.98 -10.35
C ASP A 50 -11.67 -2.31 -10.26
N ILE A 51 -10.36 -2.27 -10.02
CA ILE A 51 -9.51 -3.45 -9.87
C ILE A 51 -9.55 -3.96 -8.42
N ASN A 52 -9.49 -3.06 -7.43
CA ASN A 52 -9.63 -3.44 -6.02
C ASN A 52 -11.00 -4.05 -5.65
N ALA A 53 -12.07 -3.65 -6.36
CA ALA A 53 -13.40 -4.23 -6.20
C ALA A 53 -13.55 -5.63 -6.84
N LEU A 54 -12.77 -5.91 -7.90
CA LEU A 54 -12.89 -7.14 -8.69
C LEU A 54 -11.88 -8.23 -8.30
N PHE A 55 -10.71 -7.86 -7.76
CA PHE A 55 -9.55 -8.78 -7.59
C PHE A 55 -9.16 -9.13 -6.14
N GLY A 56 -10.04 -8.87 -5.17
CA GLY A 56 -9.98 -9.55 -3.86
C GLY A 56 -9.29 -8.79 -2.72
N PHE A 57 -8.71 -7.62 -2.94
CA PHE A 57 -8.19 -6.80 -1.83
C PHE A 57 -9.29 -6.33 -0.87
N ARG A 58 -10.46 -5.93 -1.42
CA ARG A 58 -11.63 -5.60 -0.59
C ARG A 58 -12.06 -6.80 0.27
N THR A 59 -12.03 -8.01 -0.30
CA THR A 59 -12.34 -9.25 0.42
C THR A 59 -11.30 -9.53 1.50
N GLU A 60 -10.01 -9.38 1.21
CA GLU A 60 -8.92 -9.55 2.19
C GLU A 60 -9.09 -8.58 3.38
N CYS A 61 -9.45 -7.32 3.12
CA CYS A 61 -9.75 -6.34 4.18
C CYS A 61 -10.94 -6.77 5.03
N ILE A 62 -12.05 -7.17 4.40
CA ILE A 62 -13.27 -7.59 5.11
C ILE A 62 -13.01 -8.84 5.96
N GLU A 63 -12.34 -9.85 5.40
CA GLU A 63 -12.02 -11.10 6.11
C GLU A 63 -11.08 -10.88 7.30
N ARG A 64 -10.08 -9.99 7.16
CA ARG A 64 -9.04 -9.81 8.18
C ARG A 64 -9.32 -8.70 9.18
N LYS A 65 -10.14 -7.70 8.84
CA LYS A 65 -10.44 -6.54 9.69
C LYS A 65 -11.90 -6.42 10.10
N GLY A 66 -12.81 -7.16 9.46
CA GLY A 66 -14.25 -7.09 9.73
C GLY A 66 -14.93 -5.90 9.04
N GLU A 67 -16.25 -6.01 8.83
CA GLU A 67 -17.04 -5.05 8.06
C GLU A 67 -17.30 -3.70 8.76
N GLN A 68 -16.85 -3.53 10.01
CA GLN A 68 -17.33 -2.44 10.88
C GLN A 68 -16.66 -1.07 10.68
N ASP A 69 -15.58 -0.98 9.90
CA ASP A 69 -14.88 0.30 9.69
C ASP A 69 -14.85 0.70 8.21
N GLY A 70 -16.02 1.14 7.72
CA GLY A 70 -16.21 2.20 6.70
C GLY A 70 -15.48 2.11 5.35
N ILE A 71 -16.27 1.98 4.28
CA ILE A 71 -16.00 2.66 2.99
C ILE A 71 -17.05 3.76 2.83
#